data_AF-A0A2G0CG45-F1
#
_entry.id   AF-A0A2G0CG45-F1
#
_cell.length_a   1.000
_cell.length_b   1.000
_cell.length_c   1.000
_cell.angle_alpha   90.00
_cell.angle_beta   90.00
_cell.angle_gamma   90.00
#
_symmetry.space_group_name_H-M   'P 1'
#
loop_
_entity.id
_entity.type
_entity.pdbx_description
1 polymer ?
#
loop_
_entity_poly.entity_id
_entity_poly.type
_entity_poly.pdbx_seq_one_letter_code
_entity_poly.pdbx_strand_id
1 'polypeptide(L)'
;MLPFNLIGQPERSDALARLSPARDLPLLVVYYGELSRRAFLQRILAAAGYRDPGTELHLLEWPLDQPLDLAGLVRELAVTKVILFGYDPGRLGLHFEVANYFPLQLGGVRYLLADSLEFIEQTKEAGDSRAAGALWNAVKQGFTRKQ
;
A
#
# COMPACT_ATOMS: atom_id res chain seq x y z
N MET A 1 3.71 -23.10 -34.27
CA MET A 1 3.80 -22.03 -33.26
C MET A 1 2.38 -21.66 -32.86
N LEU A 2 2.07 -21.65 -31.57
CA LEU A 2 0.77 -21.19 -31.08
C LEU A 2 0.77 -19.66 -31.07
N PRO A 3 -0.27 -18.98 -31.57
CA PRO A 3 -0.32 -17.52 -31.71
C PRO A 3 -0.72 -16.84 -30.39
N PHE A 4 -0.19 -17.30 -29.27
CA PHE A 4 -0.45 -16.67 -27.98
C PHE A 4 0.80 -16.68 -27.10
N ASN A 5 0.96 -15.62 -26.32
CA ASN A 5 1.99 -15.50 -25.30
C ASN A 5 1.33 -15.67 -23.93
N LEU A 6 1.83 -16.60 -23.11
CA LEU A 6 1.38 -16.75 -21.73
C LEU A 6 2.09 -15.70 -20.88
N ILE A 7 1.31 -14.76 -20.33
CA ILE A 7 1.81 -13.85 -19.31
C ILE A 7 1.71 -14.59 -17.97
N GLY A 8 2.86 -14.96 -17.40
CA GLY A 8 2.92 -15.58 -16.08
C GLY A 8 2.42 -14.63 -15.00
N GLN A 9 1.73 -15.16 -13.98
CA GLN A 9 1.44 -14.38 -12.79
C GLN A 9 2.74 -14.09 -12.04
N PRO A 10 2.95 -12.86 -11.55
CA PRO A 10 4.11 -12.54 -10.72
C PRO A 10 4.14 -13.42 -9.48
N GLU A 11 5.32 -13.87 -9.08
CA GLU A 11 5.49 -14.63 -7.84
C GLU A 11 5.20 -13.75 -6.61
N ARG A 12 4.51 -14.33 -5.62
CA ARG A 12 4.14 -13.64 -4.36
C ARG A 12 4.82 -14.26 -3.14
N SER A 13 5.47 -15.40 -3.30
CA SER A 13 6.25 -16.07 -2.24
C SER A 13 7.31 -15.14 -1.63
N ASP A 14 8.00 -14.36 -2.47
CA ASP A 14 8.96 -13.35 -2.04
C ASP A 14 8.33 -12.24 -1.19
N ALA A 15 7.11 -11.81 -1.52
CA ALA A 15 6.40 -10.79 -0.76
C ALA A 15 6.00 -11.33 0.62
N LEU A 16 5.52 -12.58 0.69
CA LEU A 16 5.19 -13.25 1.95
C LEU A 16 6.42 -13.44 2.83
N ALA A 17 7.58 -13.79 2.26
CA ALA A 17 8.83 -13.94 2.99
C ALA A 17 9.34 -12.62 3.62
N ARG A 18 8.97 -11.48 3.04
CA ARG A 18 9.31 -10.14 3.55
C ARG A 18 8.35 -9.63 4.62
N LEU A 19 7.18 -10.27 4.75
CA LEU A 19 6.20 -9.93 5.78
C LEU A 19 6.55 -10.61 7.11
N SER A 20 6.21 -9.93 8.19
CA SER A 20 6.22 -10.52 9.54
C SER A 20 5.30 -11.77 9.57
N PRO A 21 5.55 -12.73 10.49
CA PRO A 21 4.84 -14.02 10.52
C PRO A 21 3.32 -13.86 10.44
N ALA A 22 2.69 -14.82 9.75
CA ALA A 22 1.26 -14.79 9.42
C ALA A 22 0.40 -14.47 10.64
N ARG A 23 -0.32 -13.35 10.55
CA ARG A 23 -1.29 -12.84 11.51
C ARG A 23 -2.49 -12.33 10.74
N ASP A 24 -3.67 -12.41 11.32
CA ASP A 24 -4.89 -11.84 10.74
C ASP A 24 -4.92 -10.33 11.00
N LEU A 25 -4.20 -9.56 10.16
CA LEU A 25 -4.13 -8.10 10.26
C LEU A 25 -4.95 -7.48 9.13
N PRO A 26 -5.88 -6.55 9.43
CA PRO A 26 -6.87 -6.11 8.45
C PRO A 26 -6.31 -5.17 7.37
N LEU A 27 -5.10 -4.65 7.54
CA LEU A 27 -4.50 -3.61 6.71
C LEU A 27 -3.16 -4.07 6.15
N LEU A 28 -2.99 -3.96 4.84
CA LEU A 28 -1.71 -4.04 4.14
C LEU A 28 -1.28 -2.64 3.67
N VAL A 29 -0.03 -2.27 3.93
CA VAL A 29 0.58 -1.05 3.41
C VAL A 29 1.75 -1.46 2.52
N VAL A 30 1.72 -1.04 1.26
CA VAL A 30 2.78 -1.29 0.28
C VAL A 30 3.46 0.04 -0.07
N TYR A 31 4.77 0.08 0.08
CA TYR A 31 5.59 1.24 -0.22
C TYR A 31 6.90 0.83 -0.89
N TYR A 32 7.67 1.80 -1.38
CA TYR A 32 9.03 1.62 -1.87
C TYR A 32 9.91 2.79 -1.39
N GLY A 33 11.22 2.61 -1.42
CA GLY A 33 12.23 3.66 -1.21
C GLY A 33 13.12 3.44 0.01
N GLU A 34 13.97 4.42 0.29
CA GLU A 34 15.05 4.32 1.27
C GLU A 34 14.58 4.27 2.74
N LEU A 35 15.48 3.80 3.61
CA LEU A 35 15.31 3.67 5.07
C LEU A 35 14.86 4.97 5.76
N SER A 36 15.25 6.14 5.25
CA SER A 36 14.82 7.46 5.73
C SER A 36 13.30 7.63 5.65
N ARG A 37 12.65 7.07 4.62
CA ARG A 37 11.21 7.17 4.37
C ARG A 37 10.38 6.31 5.30
N ARG A 38 11.00 5.30 5.94
CA ARG A 38 10.36 4.49 6.98
C ARG A 38 9.96 5.33 8.19
N ALA A 39 10.79 6.30 8.58
CA ALA A 39 10.48 7.19 9.69
C ALA A 39 9.29 8.10 9.38
N PHE A 40 9.23 8.63 8.15
CA PHE A 40 8.09 9.42 7.69
C PHE A 40 6.80 8.59 7.66
N LEU A 41 6.84 7.40 7.05
CA LEU A 41 5.72 6.48 7.03
C LEU A 41 5.25 6.12 8.44
N GLN A 42 6.17 5.84 9.36
CA GLN A 42 5.83 5.53 10.75
C GLN A 42 5.06 6.67 11.42
N ARG A 43 5.38 7.94 11.13
CA ARG A 43 4.62 9.10 11.64
C ARG A 43 3.18 9.13 11.10
N ILE A 44 3.00 8.80 9.83
CA ILE A 44 1.67 8.71 9.19
C ILE A 44 0.85 7.58 9.85
N LEU A 45 1.45 6.39 9.98
CA LEU A 45 0.81 5.22 10.58
C LEU A 45 0.47 5.46 12.06
N ALA A 46 1.37 6.07 12.82
CA ALA A 46 1.15 6.43 14.21
C ALA A 46 -0.02 7.41 14.36
N ALA A 47 -0.13 8.42 13.48
CA ALA A 47 -1.28 9.32 13.45
C ALA A 47 -2.59 8.58 13.17
N ALA A 48 -2.55 7.53 12.34
CA ALA A 48 -3.70 6.67 12.05
C ALA A 48 -4.02 5.63 13.14
N GLY A 49 -3.24 5.59 14.23
CA GLY A 49 -3.43 4.70 15.37
C GLY A 49 -2.64 3.39 15.31
N TYR A 50 -1.70 3.26 14.37
CA TYR A 50 -0.80 2.11 14.22
C TYR A 50 0.59 2.46 14.72
N ARG A 51 0.97 1.92 15.89
CA ARG A 51 2.25 2.19 16.54
C ARG A 51 3.27 1.09 16.29
N ASP A 52 2.81 -0.12 16.00
CA ASP A 52 3.66 -1.29 15.81
C ASP A 52 3.32 -2.03 14.49
N PRO A 53 3.89 -1.57 13.36
CA PRO A 53 3.78 -2.26 12.08
C PRO A 53 4.39 -3.67 12.16
N GLY A 54 3.70 -4.67 11.62
CA GLY A 54 4.04 -6.10 11.74
C GLY A 54 3.22 -6.83 12.82
N THR A 55 2.66 -6.11 13.79
CA THR A 55 1.72 -6.66 14.78
C THR A 55 0.32 -6.08 14.66
N GLU A 56 0.18 -4.87 14.11
CA GLU A 56 -1.11 -4.17 13.97
C GLU A 56 -1.56 -4.01 12.50
N LEU A 57 -0.61 -4.10 11.57
CA LEU A 57 -0.82 -4.09 10.12
C LEU A 57 0.32 -4.85 9.42
N HIS A 58 0.08 -5.29 8.19
CA HIS A 58 1.12 -5.78 7.30
C HIS A 58 1.83 -4.60 6.64
N LEU A 59 3.15 -4.53 6.78
CA LEU A 59 3.98 -3.51 6.16
C LEU A 59 4.91 -4.18 5.14
N LEU A 60 4.70 -3.90 3.86
CA LEU A 60 5.47 -4.47 2.77
C LEU A 60 6.27 -3.38 2.05
N GLU A 61 7.59 -3.54 2.07
CA GLU A 61 8.49 -2.82 1.18
C GLU A 61 8.69 -3.64 -0.09
N TRP A 62 8.32 -3.06 -1.23
CA TRP A 62 8.41 -3.72 -2.52
C TRP A 62 9.18 -2.85 -3.54
N PRO A 63 9.99 -3.43 -4.44
CA PRO A 63 10.67 -2.65 -5.47
C PRO A 63 9.73 -2.23 -6.61
N LEU A 64 9.90 -1.01 -7.15
CA LEU A 64 9.08 -0.48 -8.26
C LEU A 64 9.25 -1.23 -9.60
N ASP A 65 10.37 -1.90 -9.76
CA ASP A 65 10.78 -2.64 -10.95
C ASP A 65 10.36 -4.11 -10.92
N GLN A 66 9.81 -4.58 -9.80
CA GLN A 66 9.36 -5.97 -9.63
C GLN A 66 7.84 -6.05 -9.68
N PRO A 67 7.26 -6.92 -10.54
CA PRO A 67 5.83 -7.12 -10.56
C PRO A 67 5.38 -7.85 -9.28
N LEU A 68 4.15 -7.60 -8.83
CA LEU A 68 3.57 -8.22 -7.65
C LEU A 68 2.14 -8.66 -7.94
N ASP A 69 1.80 -9.92 -7.63
CA ASP A 69 0.41 -10.38 -7.58
C ASP A 69 -0.27 -9.88 -6.29
N LEU A 70 -0.62 -8.59 -6.28
CA LEU A 70 -1.23 -7.97 -5.10
C LEU A 70 -2.61 -8.56 -4.81
N ALA A 71 -3.37 -8.94 -5.83
CA ALA A 71 -4.68 -9.56 -5.65
C ALA A 71 -4.57 -10.92 -4.94
N GLY A 72 -3.62 -11.76 -5.37
CA GLY A 72 -3.33 -13.02 -4.69
C GLY A 72 -2.82 -12.82 -3.27
N LEU A 73 -1.92 -11.85 -3.06
CA LEU A 73 -1.40 -11.50 -1.74
C LEU A 73 -2.51 -11.05 -0.78
N VAL A 74 -3.39 -10.16 -1.23
CA VAL A 74 -4.53 -9.65 -0.45
C VAL A 74 -5.46 -10.79 -0.02
N ARG A 75 -5.74 -11.72 -0.93
CA ARG A 75 -6.57 -12.90 -0.64
C ARG A 75 -5.89 -13.85 0.36
N GLU A 76 -4.59 -14.06 0.22
CA GLU A 76 -3.82 -14.97 1.09
C GLU A 76 -3.65 -14.42 2.51
N LEU A 77 -3.43 -13.10 2.64
CA LEU A 77 -3.37 -12.42 3.93
C LEU A 77 -4.76 -12.14 4.53
N ALA A 78 -5.84 -12.39 3.79
CA ALA A 78 -7.22 -12.05 4.18
C ALA A 78 -7.44 -10.58 4.61
N VAL A 79 -6.63 -9.65 4.08
CA VAL A 79 -6.73 -8.23 4.45
C VAL A 79 -8.01 -7.61 3.86
N THR A 80 -8.58 -6.65 4.59
CA THR A 80 -9.78 -5.92 4.14
C THR A 80 -9.47 -4.51 3.67
N LYS A 81 -8.22 -4.05 3.85
CA LYS A 81 -7.75 -2.70 3.51
C LYS A 81 -6.34 -2.75 2.93
N VAL A 82 -6.07 -1.91 1.94
CA VAL A 82 -4.77 -1.75 1.29
C VAL A 82 -4.46 -0.28 1.06
N ILE A 83 -3.26 0.15 1.44
CA ILE A 83 -2.72 1.47 1.07
C ILE A 83 -1.50 1.27 0.18
N LEU A 84 -1.46 1.96 -0.96
CA LEU A 84 -0.38 1.90 -1.95
C LEU A 84 0.27 3.28 -2.08
N PHE A 85 1.57 3.37 -1.83
CA PHE A 85 2.32 4.62 -1.97
C PHE A 85 3.15 4.64 -3.25
N GLY A 86 2.79 5.52 -4.18
CA GLY A 86 3.52 5.82 -5.42
C GLY A 86 3.56 4.68 -6.45
N TYR A 87 2.64 3.72 -6.35
CA TYR A 87 2.53 2.64 -7.33
C TYR A 87 1.51 2.95 -8.41
N ASP A 88 1.86 2.57 -9.63
CA ASP A 88 0.89 2.35 -10.70
C ASP A 88 0.15 1.02 -10.45
N PRO A 89 -1.18 1.02 -10.29
CA PRO A 89 -1.98 -0.19 -10.04
C PRO A 89 -1.76 -1.29 -11.07
N GLY A 90 -1.55 -0.93 -12.35
CA GLY A 90 -1.35 -1.89 -13.43
C GLY A 90 -0.11 -2.77 -13.22
N ARG A 91 0.93 -2.24 -12.56
CA ARG A 91 2.16 -3.00 -12.23
C ARG A 91 1.97 -4.00 -11.11
N LEU A 92 0.94 -3.81 -10.29
CA LEU A 92 0.58 -4.68 -9.16
C LEU A 92 -0.54 -5.67 -9.53
N GLY A 93 -0.84 -5.83 -10.83
CA GLY A 93 -1.92 -6.70 -11.31
C GLY A 93 -3.32 -6.19 -10.96
N LEU A 94 -3.47 -4.90 -10.62
CA LEU A 94 -4.77 -4.28 -10.40
C LEU A 94 -5.28 -3.68 -11.71
N HIS A 95 -6.48 -4.08 -12.10
CA HIS A 95 -7.12 -3.64 -13.35
C HIS A 95 -8.19 -2.58 -13.10
N PHE A 96 -7.84 -1.53 -12.35
CA PHE A 96 -8.69 -0.36 -12.14
C PHE A 96 -7.85 0.92 -12.07
N GLU A 97 -8.47 2.03 -12.46
CA GLU A 97 -7.89 3.36 -12.33
C GLU A 97 -8.73 4.18 -11.36
N VAL A 98 -8.05 4.83 -10.41
CA VAL A 98 -8.68 5.72 -9.44
C VAL A 98 -7.70 6.83 -9.09
N ALA A 99 -8.22 8.04 -8.86
CA ALA A 99 -7.38 9.15 -8.42
C ALA A 99 -6.74 8.85 -7.06
N ASN A 100 -5.51 9.34 -6.86
CA ASN A 100 -4.86 9.30 -5.56
C ASN A 100 -5.74 9.97 -4.50
N TYR A 101 -5.65 9.45 -3.27
CA TYR A 101 -6.37 9.90 -2.09
C TYR A 101 -7.89 9.69 -2.11
N PHE A 102 -8.39 8.91 -3.07
CA PHE A 102 -9.80 8.49 -3.10
C PHE A 102 -9.94 7.03 -2.64
N PRO A 103 -10.59 6.77 -1.48
CA PRO A 103 -10.87 5.42 -1.03
C PRO A 103 -11.82 4.69 -2.01
N LEU A 104 -11.39 3.56 -2.54
CA LEU A 104 -12.17 2.70 -3.43
C LEU A 104 -12.51 1.39 -2.74
N GLN A 105 -13.75 0.93 -2.81
CA GLN A 105 -14.14 -0.40 -2.36
C GLN A 105 -14.29 -1.33 -3.57
N LEU A 106 -13.51 -2.41 -3.62
CA LEU A 106 -13.55 -3.39 -4.70
C LEU A 106 -13.37 -4.80 -4.13
N GLY A 107 -14.25 -5.74 -4.49
CA GLY A 107 -14.12 -7.14 -4.06
C GLY A 107 -14.07 -7.35 -2.54
N GLY A 108 -14.77 -6.51 -1.77
CA GLY A 108 -14.73 -6.56 -0.29
C GLY A 108 -13.48 -5.93 0.35
N VAL A 109 -12.54 -5.44 -0.45
CA VAL A 109 -11.30 -4.79 -0.01
C VAL A 109 -11.36 -3.29 -0.29
N ARG A 110 -10.89 -2.49 0.67
CA ARG A 110 -10.78 -1.03 0.50
C ARG A 110 -9.37 -0.64 0.11
N TYR A 111 -9.22 -0.02 -1.04
CA TYR A 111 -7.96 0.46 -1.58
C TYR A 111 -7.82 1.97 -1.40
N LEU A 112 -6.60 2.41 -1.10
CA LEU A 112 -6.21 3.80 -1.11
C LEU A 112 -4.89 3.92 -1.86
N LEU A 113 -4.94 4.56 -3.01
CA LEU A 113 -3.74 4.94 -3.76
C LEU A 113 -3.29 6.31 -3.26
N ALA A 114 -2.00 6.51 -3.13
CA ALA A 114 -1.39 7.76 -2.73
C ALA A 114 -0.16 8.04 -3.59
N ASP A 115 0.25 9.30 -3.67
CA ASP A 115 1.56 9.63 -4.22
C ASP A 115 2.68 8.95 -3.43
N SER A 116 3.89 8.96 -3.99
CA SER A 116 5.06 8.40 -3.32
C SER A 116 5.32 9.10 -1.99
N LEU A 117 5.88 8.36 -1.02
CA LEU A 117 6.24 8.94 0.28
C LEU A 117 7.18 10.15 0.12
N GLU A 118 8.09 10.08 -0.85
CA GLU A 118 9.00 11.18 -1.19
C GLU A 118 8.28 12.41 -1.69
N PHE A 119 7.34 12.26 -2.62
CA PHE A 119 6.58 13.40 -3.13
C PHE A 119 5.82 14.08 -1.99
N ILE A 120 5.19 13.30 -1.12
CA ILE A 120 4.42 13.81 0.02
C ILE A 120 5.33 14.51 1.03
N GLU A 121 6.52 13.96 1.31
CA GLU A 121 7.49 14.56 2.24
C GLU A 121 8.08 15.85 1.67
N GLN A 122 8.56 15.84 0.42
CA GLN A 122 9.17 16.99 -0.25
C GLN A 122 8.20 18.17 -0.39
N THR A 123 6.95 17.90 -0.80
CA THR A 123 5.93 18.96 -0.91
C THR A 123 5.61 19.59 0.44
N LYS A 124 5.54 18.77 1.50
CA LYS A 124 5.33 19.26 2.86
C LYS A 124 6.50 20.11 3.35
N GLU A 125 7.74 19.71 3.08
CA GLU A 125 8.94 20.50 3.42
C GLU A 125 9.01 21.83 2.66
N ALA A 126 8.53 21.85 1.42
CA ALA A 126 8.38 23.06 0.62
C ALA A 126 7.21 23.98 1.07
N GLY A 127 6.49 23.62 2.14
CA GLY A 127 5.36 24.39 2.69
C GLY A 127 4.01 24.05 2.06
N ASP A 128 3.93 23.12 1.12
CA ASP A 128 2.69 22.65 0.50
C ASP A 128 2.16 21.40 1.22
N SER A 129 1.22 21.60 2.14
CA SER A 129 0.62 20.50 2.91
C SER A 129 -0.58 19.83 2.24
N ARG A 130 -0.88 20.13 0.96
CA ARG A 130 -2.06 19.58 0.28
C ARG A 130 -2.03 18.06 0.16
N ALA A 131 -0.92 17.47 -0.28
CA ALA A 131 -0.78 16.02 -0.43
C ALA A 131 -0.89 15.30 0.92
N ALA A 132 -0.17 15.78 1.93
CA ALA A 132 -0.25 15.24 3.29
C ALA A 132 -1.66 15.38 3.91
N GLY A 133 -2.33 16.51 3.67
CA GLY A 133 -3.70 16.74 4.11
C GLY A 133 -4.72 15.84 3.40
N ALA A 134 -4.57 15.66 2.08
CA ALA A 134 -5.41 14.76 1.28
C ALA A 134 -5.25 13.31 1.76
N LEU A 135 -4.01 12.85 1.95
CA LEU A 135 -3.73 11.54 2.54
C LEU A 135 -4.41 11.37 3.90
N TRP A 136 -4.23 12.32 4.81
CA TRP A 136 -4.84 12.23 6.14
C TRP A 136 -6.37 12.18 6.09
N ASN A 137 -6.98 12.99 5.22
CA ASN A 137 -8.43 12.97 5.02
C ASN A 137 -8.92 11.63 4.45
N ALA A 138 -8.17 11.02 3.53
CA ALA A 138 -8.49 9.72 2.98
C ALA A 138 -8.32 8.60 4.03
N VAL A 139 -7.26 8.66 4.85
CA VAL A 139 -7.01 7.69 5.91
C VAL A 139 -8.14 7.70 6.96
N LYS A 140 -8.65 8.88 7.33
CA LYS A 140 -9.81 9.01 8.23
C LYS A 140 -11.09 8.36 7.69
N GLN A 141 -11.21 8.18 6.38
CA GLN A 141 -12.38 7.55 5.73
C GLN A 141 -12.37 6.02 5.81
N GLY A 142 -11.74 5.45 6.83
CA GLY A 142 -11.84 4.03 7.17
C GLY A 142 -10.54 3.24 7.16
N PHE A 143 -9.39 3.91 7.09
CA PHE A 143 -8.08 3.29 7.29
C PHE A 143 -7.49 3.54 8.68
N THR A 144 -8.13 4.35 9.53
CA THR A 144 -7.73 4.45 10.94
C THR A 144 -8.03 3.16 11.69
N ARG A 145 -7.21 2.88 12.71
CA ARG A 145 -7.52 1.83 13.68
C ARG A 145 -8.67 2.30 14.56
N LYS A 146 -9.76 1.53 14.60
CA LYS A 146 -10.79 1.73 15.63
C LYS A 146 -10.19 1.28 16.96
N GLN A 147 -10.16 2.19 17.94
CA GLN A 147 -9.81 1.86 19.33
C GLN A 147 -10.92 1.02 19.95
#